data_AF-A0A7L4PPW5-F1
#
_entry.id   AF-A0A7L4PPW5-F1
#
_cell.length_a   1.000
_cell.length_b   1.000
_cell.length_c   1.000
_cell.angle_alpha   90.00
_cell.angle_beta   90.00
_cell.angle_gamma   90.00
#
_symmetry.space_group_name_H-M   'P 1'
#
loop_
_entity.id
_entity.type
_entity.pdbx_description
1 polymer ?
#
loop_
_entity_poly.entity_id
_entity_poly.type
_entity_poly.pdbx_seq_one_letter_code
_entity_poly.pdbx_strand_id
1 'polypeptide(L)'
;MEIAKDKASIEAILFISGEPVPISKLQKKLGMKDREYVESLIENLSKDYRDRGSSIEVVRAVEDRYTMQVKNEYSLLTADFAPKSEIRGAVLKTLAIIAYKQPLKKSDLVKYRGSQCYEHVKVLVEAGLLDAEPCGKTKILKTTPKFSEIYGLESSTPTEIRKFMESILK
;
A
#
# COMPACT_ATOMS: atom_id res chain seq x y z
N MET A 1 -23.56 -3.95 27.11
CA MET A 1 -22.24 -3.74 27.74
C MET A 1 -21.12 -4.48 27.00
N GLU A 2 -21.40 -5.62 26.36
CA GLU A 2 -20.43 -6.39 25.55
C GLU A 2 -20.22 -5.82 24.13
N ILE A 3 -21.32 -5.53 23.40
CA ILE A 3 -21.28 -4.94 22.04
C ILE A 3 -20.47 -3.64 21.95
N ALA A 4 -20.62 -2.75 22.92
CA ALA A 4 -19.87 -1.48 22.94
C ALA A 4 -18.37 -1.69 23.15
N LYS A 5 -18.00 -2.68 23.97
CA LYS A 5 -16.61 -3.05 24.23
C LYS A 5 -15.98 -3.76 23.03
N ASP A 6 -16.74 -4.62 22.36
CA ASP A 6 -16.33 -5.31 21.14
C ASP A 6 -16.06 -4.33 20.00
N LYS A 7 -16.99 -3.39 19.79
CA LYS A 7 -16.82 -2.31 18.82
C LYS A 7 -15.59 -1.44 19.13
N ALA A 8 -15.41 -1.04 20.39
CA ALA A 8 -14.22 -0.28 20.81
C ALA A 8 -12.91 -1.07 20.61
N SER A 9 -12.96 -2.39 20.76
CA SER A 9 -11.80 -3.26 20.50
C SER A 9 -11.45 -3.31 19.01
N ILE A 10 -12.47 -3.41 18.14
CA ILE A 10 -12.28 -3.34 16.68
C ILE A 10 -11.73 -1.96 16.29
N GLU A 11 -12.30 -0.88 16.83
CA GLU A 11 -11.81 0.49 16.60
C GLU A 11 -10.34 0.63 16.96
N ALA A 12 -9.94 0.17 18.15
CA ALA A 12 -8.56 0.21 18.60
C ALA A 12 -7.62 -0.58 17.67
N ILE A 13 -8.04 -1.76 17.21
CA ILE A 13 -7.25 -2.58 16.27
C ILE A 13 -7.11 -1.88 14.93
N LEU A 14 -8.19 -1.36 14.36
CA LEU A 14 -8.15 -0.69 13.06
C LEU A 14 -7.31 0.58 13.12
N PHE A 15 -7.44 1.36 14.20
CA PHE A 15 -6.67 2.58 14.41
C PHE A 15 -5.15 2.33 14.46
N ILE A 16 -4.71 1.34 15.24
CA ILE A 16 -3.27 1.06 15.39
C ILE A 16 -2.67 0.33 14.19
N SER A 17 -3.48 -0.41 13.42
CA SER A 17 -2.98 -1.23 12.31
C SER A 17 -2.40 -0.39 11.18
N GLY A 18 -3.04 0.74 10.84
CA GLY A 18 -2.61 1.60 9.73
C GLY A 18 -2.66 0.96 8.34
N GLU A 19 -3.14 -0.28 8.24
CA GLU A 19 -3.27 -1.09 7.03
C GLU A 19 -4.59 -1.89 7.05
N PRO A 20 -5.11 -2.35 5.89
CA PRO A 20 -6.31 -3.16 5.85
C PRO A 20 -6.18 -4.47 6.65
N VAL A 21 -7.07 -4.68 7.61
CA VAL A 21 -7.10 -5.84 8.51
C VAL A 21 -8.12 -6.87 8.00
N PRO A 22 -7.73 -8.13 7.77
CA PRO A 22 -8.69 -9.19 7.43
C PRO A 22 -9.70 -9.44 8.55
N ILE A 23 -10.97 -9.61 8.21
CA ILE A 23 -12.01 -9.94 9.20
C ILE A 23 -11.69 -11.21 9.99
N SER A 24 -11.07 -12.20 9.35
CA SER A 24 -10.61 -13.43 10.00
C SER A 24 -9.60 -13.18 11.13
N LYS A 25 -8.76 -12.14 10.99
CA LYS A 25 -7.80 -11.72 12.01
C LYS A 25 -8.51 -11.06 13.20
N LEU A 26 -9.54 -10.25 12.95
CA LEU A 26 -10.40 -9.66 13.98
C LEU A 26 -11.13 -10.75 14.77
N GLN A 27 -11.80 -11.67 14.07
CA GLN A 27 -12.48 -12.84 14.65
C GLN A 27 -11.56 -13.65 15.57
N LYS A 28 -10.37 -14.01 15.07
CA LYS A 28 -9.39 -14.78 15.83
C LYS A 28 -8.88 -14.03 17.07
N LYS A 29 -8.60 -12.73 16.95
CA LYS A 29 -8.03 -11.92 18.04
C LYS A 29 -9.05 -11.64 19.15
N LEU A 30 -10.31 -11.44 18.77
CA LEU A 30 -11.40 -11.09 19.68
C LEU A 30 -12.20 -12.32 20.15
N GLY A 31 -11.92 -13.51 19.63
CA GLY A 31 -12.63 -14.74 19.99
C GLY A 31 -14.05 -14.83 19.42
N MET A 32 -14.36 -14.02 18.41
CA MET A 32 -15.68 -13.94 17.78
C MET A 32 -15.78 -14.93 16.63
N LYS A 33 -16.64 -15.95 16.76
CA LYS A 33 -16.80 -16.99 15.72
C LYS A 33 -17.74 -16.58 14.61
N ASP A 34 -18.76 -15.78 14.94
CA ASP A 34 -19.73 -15.31 13.97
C ASP A 34 -19.16 -14.15 13.15
N ARG A 35 -19.15 -14.31 11.83
CA ARG A 35 -18.65 -13.31 10.90
C ARG A 35 -19.65 -12.16 10.75
N GLU A 36 -20.94 -12.46 10.67
CA GLU A 36 -21.98 -11.45 10.48
C GLU A 36 -22.02 -10.49 11.67
N TYR A 37 -21.81 -11.02 12.88
CA TYR A 37 -21.65 -10.20 14.08
C TYR A 37 -20.49 -9.19 13.94
N VAL A 38 -19.30 -9.62 13.51
CA VAL A 38 -18.15 -8.73 13.32
C VAL A 38 -18.40 -7.70 12.22
N GLU A 39 -19.02 -8.08 11.12
CA GLU A 39 -19.41 -7.15 10.05
C GLU A 39 -20.41 -6.11 10.56
N SER A 40 -21.39 -6.53 11.37
CA SER A 40 -22.35 -5.60 11.97
C SER A 40 -21.69 -4.60 12.91
N LEU A 41 -20.67 -5.02 13.68
CA LEU A 41 -19.91 -4.12 14.55
C LEU A 41 -19.14 -3.07 13.74
N ILE A 42 -18.54 -3.48 12.63
CA ILE A 42 -17.80 -2.60 11.72
C ILE A 42 -18.73 -1.62 11.02
N GLU A 43 -19.90 -2.07 10.55
CA GLU A 43 -20.90 -1.19 9.93
C GLU A 43 -21.41 -0.15 10.92
N ASN A 44 -21.72 -0.58 12.16
CA ASN A 44 -22.11 0.34 13.23
C ASN A 44 -20.99 1.35 13.54
N LEU A 45 -19.72 0.91 13.57
CA LEU A 45 -18.58 1.81 13.75
C LEU A 45 -18.46 2.81 12.59
N SER A 46 -18.61 2.36 11.35
CA SER A 46 -18.59 3.22 10.16
C SER A 46 -19.70 4.27 10.22
N LYS A 47 -20.90 3.86 10.64
CA LYS A 47 -22.05 4.75 10.84
C LYS A 47 -21.79 5.80 11.91
N ASP A 48 -21.25 5.43 13.07
CA ASP A 48 -20.91 6.39 14.14
C ASP A 48 -19.93 7.46 13.65
N TYR A 49 -18.92 7.07 12.87
CA TYR A 49 -17.94 7.99 12.26
C TYR A 49 -18.59 8.92 11.22
N ARG A 50 -19.60 8.44 10.51
CA ARG A 50 -20.38 9.23 9.55
C ARG A 50 -21.29 10.24 10.24
N ASP A 51 -22.07 9.79 11.22
CA ASP A 51 -23.09 10.58 11.92
C ASP A 51 -22.47 11.71 12.74
N ARG A 52 -21.24 11.53 13.24
CA ARG A 52 -20.49 12.58 13.96
C ARG A 52 -19.78 13.59 13.04
N GLY A 53 -19.86 13.42 11.72
CA GLY A 53 -19.18 14.30 10.76
C GLY A 53 -17.65 14.23 10.82
N SER A 54 -17.08 13.09 11.21
CA SER A 54 -15.63 12.93 11.41
C SER A 54 -14.85 12.94 10.10
N SER A 55 -13.60 13.40 10.14
CA SER A 55 -12.64 13.33 9.03
C SER A 55 -12.06 11.93 8.82
N ILE A 56 -12.23 11.05 9.81
CA ILE A 56 -11.87 9.63 9.74
C ILE A 56 -13.09 8.83 9.26
N GLU A 57 -12.85 7.75 8.52
CA GLU A 57 -13.84 6.78 8.06
C GLU A 57 -13.34 5.34 8.24
N VAL A 58 -14.28 4.39 8.34
CA VAL A 58 -14.00 2.95 8.32
C VAL A 58 -14.61 2.37 7.05
N VAL A 59 -13.76 1.76 6.22
CA VAL A 59 -14.15 1.28 4.88
C VAL A 59 -13.72 -0.16 4.65
N ARG A 60 -14.46 -0.86 3.78
CA ARG A 60 -14.12 -2.19 3.29
C ARG A 60 -13.10 -2.08 2.16
N ALA A 61 -12.04 -2.86 2.25
CA ALA A 61 -11.00 -3.04 1.24
C ALA A 61 -11.15 -4.41 0.54
N VAL A 62 -10.25 -4.70 -0.41
CA VAL A 62 -10.23 -5.97 -1.16
C VAL A 62 -10.07 -7.15 -0.21
N GLU A 63 -10.65 -8.30 -0.57
CA GLU A 63 -10.53 -9.58 0.15
C GLU A 63 -11.05 -9.57 1.60
N ASP A 64 -12.20 -8.94 1.85
CA ASP A 64 -12.83 -8.91 3.19
C ASP A 64 -11.96 -8.28 4.29
N ARG A 65 -11.20 -7.26 3.89
CA ARG A 65 -10.38 -6.48 4.79
C ARG A 65 -11.09 -5.17 5.12
N TYR A 66 -10.78 -4.62 6.29
CA TYR A 66 -11.32 -3.35 6.74
C TYR A 66 -10.20 -2.44 7.19
N THR A 67 -10.31 -1.15 6.89
CA THR A 67 -9.30 -0.16 7.28
C THR A 67 -9.97 1.07 7.87
N MET A 68 -9.29 1.69 8.83
CA MET A 68 -9.61 3.02 9.33
C MET A 68 -8.66 4.01 8.67
N GLN A 69 -9.21 5.02 8.00
CA GLN A 69 -8.42 5.98 7.23
C GLN A 69 -9.00 7.39 7.32
N VAL A 70 -8.22 8.38 6.93
CA VAL A 70 -8.70 9.74 6.73
C VAL A 70 -9.46 9.81 5.41
N LYS A 71 -10.62 10.48 5.39
CA LYS A 71 -11.41 10.74 4.19
C LYS A 71 -10.57 11.42 3.12
N ASN A 72 -10.79 11.04 1.87
CA ASN A 72 -10.01 11.51 0.73
C ASN A 72 -9.97 13.05 0.59
N GLU A 73 -11.03 13.74 1.01
CA GLU A 73 -11.11 15.21 0.99
C GLU A 73 -10.05 15.93 1.84
N TYR A 74 -9.49 15.25 2.87
CA TYR A 74 -8.39 15.80 3.70
C TYR A 74 -7.01 15.25 3.33
N SER A 75 -6.90 14.42 2.29
CA SER A 75 -5.65 13.72 1.93
C SER A 75 -4.48 14.70 1.72
N LEU A 76 -4.70 15.79 0.99
CA LEU A 76 -3.69 16.84 0.75
C LEU A 76 -3.26 17.55 2.04
N LEU A 77 -4.20 17.81 2.95
CA LEU A 77 -3.94 18.47 4.23
C LEU A 77 -3.09 17.59 5.16
N THR A 78 -3.30 16.27 5.12
CA THR A 78 -2.64 15.31 6.00
C THR A 78 -1.33 14.74 5.45
N ALA A 79 -1.00 15.02 4.18
CA ALA A 79 0.11 14.39 3.48
C ALA A 79 1.47 14.53 4.18
N ASP A 80 1.75 15.70 4.78
CA ASP A 80 3.00 15.97 5.48
C ASP A 80 3.11 15.30 6.86
N PHE A 81 1.97 14.83 7.40
CA PHE A 81 1.86 14.21 8.72
C PHE A 81 1.75 12.69 8.66
N ALA A 82 1.45 12.12 7.49
CA ALA A 82 1.39 10.68 7.32
C ALA A 82 2.72 10.03 7.74
N PRO A 83 2.70 8.88 8.46
CA PRO A 83 3.89 8.09 8.67
C PRO A 83 4.55 7.89 7.32
N LYS A 84 5.83 8.22 7.23
CA LYS A 84 6.59 8.01 6.00
C LYS A 84 6.60 6.50 5.77
N SER A 85 5.64 5.99 4.98
CA SER A 85 5.65 4.64 4.45
C SER A 85 7.08 4.32 4.07
N GLU A 86 7.56 3.13 4.44
CA GLU A 86 8.93 2.67 4.18
C GLU A 86 9.31 2.77 2.69
N ILE A 87 8.33 3.05 1.81
CA ILE A 87 8.54 3.51 0.44
C ILE A 87 7.82 4.86 0.22
N ARG A 88 8.51 5.97 0.55
CA ARG A 88 8.03 7.35 0.33
C ARG A 88 7.56 7.54 -1.13
N GLY A 89 6.59 8.43 -1.40
CA GLY A 89 6.10 8.70 -2.76
C GLY A 89 7.19 9.03 -3.80
N ALA A 90 8.34 9.58 -3.36
CA ALA A 90 9.51 9.77 -4.21
C ALA A 90 10.18 8.46 -4.67
N VAL A 91 10.17 7.43 -3.82
CA VAL A 91 10.68 6.07 -4.08
C VAL A 91 9.70 5.32 -5.00
N LEU A 92 8.38 5.43 -4.77
CA LEU A 92 7.36 4.88 -5.68
C LEU A 92 7.46 5.49 -7.09
N LYS A 93 7.68 6.80 -7.20
CA LYS A 93 7.95 7.45 -8.50
C LYS A 93 9.21 6.89 -9.19
N THR A 94 10.24 6.58 -8.41
CA THR A 94 11.45 5.93 -8.95
C THR A 94 11.15 4.49 -9.40
N LEU A 95 10.39 3.72 -8.63
CA LEU A 95 9.95 2.37 -9.00
C LEU A 95 9.13 2.38 -10.30
N ALA A 96 8.19 3.30 -10.44
CA ALA A 96 7.34 3.43 -11.62
C ALA A 96 8.17 3.67 -12.90
N ILE A 97 9.18 4.55 -12.85
CA ILE A 97 10.06 4.79 -13.99
C ILE A 97 10.85 3.53 -14.36
N ILE A 98 11.35 2.81 -13.36
CA ILE A 98 12.11 1.58 -13.59
C ILE A 98 11.21 0.50 -14.19
N ALA A 99 10.02 0.27 -13.61
CA ALA A 99 9.04 -0.70 -14.11
C ALA A 99 8.63 -0.42 -15.56
N TYR A 100 8.44 0.85 -15.92
CA TYR A 100 8.07 1.26 -17.29
C TYR A 100 9.23 1.15 -18.30
N LYS A 101 10.44 1.54 -17.89
CA LYS A 101 11.62 1.63 -18.77
C LYS A 101 12.60 0.46 -18.66
N GLN A 102 12.28 -0.59 -17.89
CA GLN A 102 13.17 -1.72 -17.74
C GLN A 102 13.42 -2.46 -19.07
N PRO A 103 14.61 -3.04 -19.26
CA PRO A 103 15.80 -2.90 -18.39
C PRO A 103 16.42 -1.50 -18.46
N LEU A 104 16.68 -0.86 -17.31
CA LEU A 104 17.15 0.53 -17.22
C LEU A 104 18.51 0.62 -16.53
N LYS A 105 19.48 1.32 -17.13
CA LYS A 105 20.78 1.58 -16.46
C LYS A 105 20.59 2.55 -15.30
N LYS A 106 21.22 2.27 -14.15
CA LYS A 106 21.22 3.15 -12.98
C LYS A 106 21.72 4.55 -13.29
N SER A 107 22.67 4.68 -14.21
CA SER A 107 23.18 5.98 -14.70
C SER A 107 22.15 6.77 -15.52
N ASP A 108 21.27 6.09 -16.25
CA ASP A 108 20.20 6.75 -17.00
C ASP A 108 19.04 7.13 -16.08
N LEU A 109 18.76 6.34 -15.04
CA LEU A 109 17.78 6.70 -14.00
C LEU A 109 18.11 8.04 -13.32
N VAL A 110 19.40 8.32 -13.07
CA VAL A 110 19.86 9.59 -12.49
C VAL A 110 19.46 10.78 -13.37
N LYS A 111 19.40 10.62 -14.70
CA LYS A 111 18.94 11.69 -15.61
C LYS A 111 17.46 12.02 -15.44
N TYR A 112 16.65 11.05 -15.01
CA TYR A 112 15.21 11.25 -14.77
C TYR A 112 14.89 11.72 -13.35
N ARG A 113 15.67 11.33 -12.34
CA ARG A 113 15.34 11.51 -10.91
C ARG A 113 16.38 12.25 -10.09
N GLY A 114 17.52 12.61 -10.67
CA GLY A 114 18.66 13.17 -9.96
C GLY A 114 19.36 12.15 -9.07
N SER A 115 20.35 12.61 -8.29
CA SER A 115 21.19 11.76 -7.43
C SER A 115 20.44 11.05 -6.31
N GLN A 116 19.25 11.54 -5.91
CA GLN A 116 18.43 10.91 -4.88
C GLN A 116 17.96 9.48 -5.25
N CYS A 117 17.98 9.13 -6.55
CA CYS A 117 17.57 7.81 -6.99
C CYS A 117 18.47 6.68 -6.46
N TYR A 118 19.70 6.98 -6.02
CA TYR A 118 20.60 5.95 -5.47
C TYR A 118 20.04 5.34 -4.18
N GLU A 119 19.56 6.19 -3.26
CA GLU A 119 18.92 5.72 -2.02
C GLU A 119 17.60 5.00 -2.31
N HIS A 120 16.82 5.52 -3.26
CA HIS A 120 15.56 4.87 -3.65
C HIS A 120 15.78 3.46 -4.21
N VAL A 121 16.80 3.29 -5.06
CA VAL A 121 17.15 1.97 -5.60
C VAL A 121 17.59 1.03 -4.48
N LYS A 122 18.35 1.50 -3.48
CA LYS A 122 18.77 0.69 -2.33
C LYS A 122 17.54 0.19 -1.55
N VAL A 123 16.63 1.09 -1.20
CA VAL A 123 15.37 0.75 -0.51
C VAL A 123 14.53 -0.25 -1.30
N LEU A 124 14.40 -0.05 -2.61
CA LEU A 124 13.61 -0.94 -3.47
C LEU A 124 14.23 -2.34 -3.66
N VAL A 125 15.56 -2.43 -3.65
CA VAL A 125 16.28 -3.71 -3.68
C VAL A 125 16.14 -4.43 -2.33
N GLU A 126 16.30 -3.72 -1.21
CA GLU A 126 16.08 -4.28 0.15
C GLU A 126 14.63 -4.77 0.34
N ALA A 127 13.66 -4.05 -0.23
CA ALA A 127 12.26 -4.47 -0.27
C ALA A 127 12.00 -5.66 -1.21
N GLY A 128 12.98 -6.08 -2.00
CA GLY A 128 12.88 -7.18 -2.97
C GLY A 128 11.99 -6.87 -4.18
N LEU A 129 11.70 -5.59 -4.46
CA LEU A 129 10.89 -5.14 -5.59
C LEU A 129 11.71 -4.95 -6.88
N LEU A 130 13.01 -4.71 -6.72
CA LEU A 130 13.94 -4.53 -7.83
C LEU A 130 15.15 -5.46 -7.68
N ASP A 131 15.69 -5.86 -8.83
CA ASP A 131 17.03 -6.42 -8.96
C ASP A 131 17.96 -5.41 -9.64
N ALA A 132 19.24 -5.46 -9.27
CA ALA A 132 20.28 -4.54 -9.72
C ALA A 132 21.54 -5.31 -10.14
N GLU A 133 21.52 -5.80 -11.38
CA GLU A 133 22.59 -6.61 -11.98
C GLU A 133 23.80 -5.73 -12.41
N PRO A 134 25.05 -6.15 -12.15
CA PRO A 134 26.23 -5.44 -12.65
C PRO A 134 26.30 -5.41 -14.18
N CYS A 135 26.58 -4.23 -14.75
CA CYS A 135 26.83 -4.06 -16.19
C CYS A 135 27.96 -3.05 -16.41
N GLY A 136 29.19 -3.54 -16.54
CA GLY A 136 30.39 -2.70 -16.63
C GLY A 136 30.55 -1.82 -15.40
N LYS A 137 30.59 -0.49 -15.60
CA LYS A 137 30.72 0.52 -14.52
C LYS A 137 29.37 0.96 -13.92
N THR A 138 28.25 0.36 -14.34
CA THR A 138 26.90 0.71 -13.85
C THR A 138 26.13 -0.56 -13.46
N LYS A 139 24.88 -0.39 -13.04
CA LYS A 139 23.94 -1.49 -12.79
C LYS A 139 22.74 -1.39 -13.72
N ILE A 140 22.21 -2.53 -14.17
CA ILE A 140 20.93 -2.61 -14.86
C ILE A 140 19.85 -2.91 -13.82
N LEU A 141 18.77 -2.15 -13.85
CA LEU A 141 17.65 -2.23 -12.93
C LEU A 141 16.46 -2.90 -13.63
N LYS A 142 15.86 -3.87 -12.95
CA LYS A 142 14.67 -4.62 -13.38
C LYS A 142 13.75 -4.87 -12.19
N THR A 143 12.46 -5.03 -12.41
CA THR A 143 11.52 -5.49 -11.39
C THR A 143 11.69 -6.99 -11.15
N THR A 144 11.44 -7.43 -9.93
CA THR A 144 11.43 -8.85 -9.56
C THR A 144 10.02 -9.45 -9.73
N PRO A 145 9.87 -10.78 -9.67
CA PRO A 145 8.55 -11.42 -9.63
C PRO A 145 7.65 -10.91 -8.49
N LYS A 146 8.24 -10.54 -7.35
CA LYS A 146 7.53 -9.95 -6.20
C LYS A 146 6.76 -8.68 -6.57
N PHE A 147 7.27 -7.88 -7.52
CA PHE A 147 6.53 -6.74 -8.05
C PHE A 147 5.21 -7.20 -8.68
N SER A 148 5.26 -8.17 -9.60
CA SER A 148 4.06 -8.70 -10.26
C SER A 148 3.06 -9.30 -9.28
N GLU A 149 3.53 -10.00 -8.25
CA GLU A 149 2.68 -10.55 -7.18
C GLU A 149 1.94 -9.45 -6.41
N ILE A 150 2.63 -8.38 -6.02
CA ILE A 150 2.03 -7.25 -5.27
C ILE A 150 1.00 -6.50 -6.11
N TYR A 151 1.24 -6.37 -7.42
CA TYR A 151 0.37 -5.62 -8.34
C TYR A 151 -0.61 -6.50 -9.13
N GLY A 152 -0.69 -7.80 -8.81
CA GLY A 152 -1.67 -8.72 -9.41
C GLY A 152 -1.48 -8.97 -10.91
N LEU A 153 -0.24 -8.97 -11.41
CA LEU A 153 0.06 -9.21 -12.82
C LEU A 153 0.21 -10.72 -13.09
N GLU A 154 -0.41 -11.19 -14.18
CA GLU A 154 -0.33 -12.60 -14.62
C GLU A 154 1.06 -12.97 -15.14
N SER A 155 1.92 -11.99 -15.42
CA SER A 155 3.26 -12.18 -15.96
C SER A 155 4.27 -11.19 -15.36
N SER A 156 5.51 -11.65 -15.18
CA SER A 156 6.67 -10.81 -14.82
C SER A 156 7.46 -10.32 -16.04
N THR A 157 6.93 -10.51 -17.25
CA THR A 157 7.58 -10.06 -18.47
C THR A 157 7.59 -8.52 -18.56
N PRO A 158 8.68 -7.91 -19.06
CA PRO A 158 8.76 -6.45 -19.22
C PRO A 158 7.64 -5.86 -20.07
N THR A 159 7.15 -6.61 -21.07
CA THR A 159 6.06 -6.17 -21.94
C THR A 159 4.75 -6.05 -21.18
N GLU A 160 4.42 -7.02 -20.33
CA GLU A 160 3.18 -7.01 -19.56
C GLU A 160 3.21 -5.92 -18.49
N ILE A 161 4.34 -5.80 -17.80
CA ILE A 161 4.55 -4.71 -16.83
C ILE A 161 4.43 -3.35 -17.50
N ARG A 162 4.96 -3.17 -18.72
CA ARG A 162 4.80 -1.90 -19.45
C ARG A 162 3.33 -1.60 -19.76
N LYS A 163 2.57 -2.57 -20.27
CA LYS A 163 1.14 -2.39 -20.54
C LYS A 163 0.36 -1.99 -19.29
N PHE A 164 0.66 -2.63 -18.16
CA PHE A 164 0.09 -2.28 -16.87
C PHE A 164 0.45 -0.84 -16.47
N MET A 165 1.72 -0.45 -16.60
CA MET A 165 2.13 0.92 -16.31
C MET A 165 1.42 1.93 -17.23
N GLU A 166 1.18 1.60 -18.50
CA GLU A 166 0.44 2.43 -19.46
C GLU A 166 -1.05 2.56 -19.12
N SER A 167 -1.67 1.54 -18.52
CA SER A 167 -3.07 1.63 -18.10
C SER A 167 -3.29 2.52 -16.88
N ILE A 168 -2.28 2.65 -16.01
CA ILE A 168 -2.34 3.49 -14.80
C ILE A 168 -2.00 4.97 -15.09
N LEU A 169 -1.30 5.24 -16.19
CA LEU A 169 -0.90 6.60 -16.58
C LEU A 169 -1.95 7.34 -17.44
N LYS A 170 -3.06 6.69 -17.77
CA LYS A 170 -4.23 7.28 -18.44
C LYS A 170 -5.25 7.73 -17.41
#